data_AF-A0A328VQB8-F1
#
_entry.id   AF-A0A328VQB8-F1
#
_cell.length_a   1.000
_cell.length_b   1.000
_cell.length_c   1.000
_cell.angle_alpha   90.00
_cell.angle_beta   90.00
_cell.angle_gamma   90.00
#
_symmetry.space_group_name_H-M   'P 1'
#
loop_
_entity.id
_entity.type
_entity.pdbx_description
1 polymer ?
#
loop_
_entity_poly.entity_id
_entity_poly.type
_entity_poly.pdbx_seq_one_letter_code
_entity_poly.pdbx_strand_id
1 'polypeptide(L)'
;MKDRDASPEPGAQEKVQPGYLGPTPPPGRPPAKGQRIYVERPEQLLDAVEILRTAPIIGVDAEFVQGRSRLLGENGPSHRLALLQLAIDGQCFVIDAWRLADLSPLAVVTENAEISILLHGAGADLHVMAERGLNVAHYFDLEAASRSIFGQNESSLAAMLQRAFGIHLDKSLQRTDWARRPLPPAMVAYAARDAEMTLALYYWLDEHYHDILVLHEYVGELEPVADWIEPFLRGSSSLPAELAVAEARAKGLLSEEQIYADCRAALLSLRHPMRRSRLLRLIADLSLTGLAPELQALLKAPTSDERAAAARALGRLGHQSSREAIRSLLQDPVYDVRKAAQSALRTLNSSPRPLTAQPTRLTDGARSWTIGESDDAASDSDWKARLRSLMDE
;
A
#
# COMPACT_ATOMS: atom_id res chain seq x y z
N MET A 1 -24.50 13.42 -59.22
CA MET A 1 -23.60 12.24 -59.26
C MET A 1 -22.32 12.66 -58.55
N LYS A 2 -22.06 12.37 -57.28
CA LYS A 2 -22.66 11.46 -56.29
C LYS A 2 -22.67 12.17 -54.93
N ASP A 3 -23.81 12.13 -54.26
CA ASP A 3 -23.89 12.24 -52.81
C ASP A 3 -23.07 11.12 -52.16
N ARG A 4 -22.30 11.48 -51.12
CA ARG A 4 -21.81 10.52 -50.13
C ARG A 4 -22.13 11.07 -48.74
N ASP A 5 -23.28 10.60 -48.30
CA ASP A 5 -23.70 10.36 -46.93
C ASP A 5 -22.50 10.09 -46.00
N ALA A 6 -22.29 10.98 -45.03
CA ALA A 6 -21.37 10.76 -43.91
C ALA A 6 -22.21 10.29 -42.72
N SER A 7 -22.30 8.98 -42.56
CA SER A 7 -22.86 8.36 -41.35
C SER A 7 -22.10 8.85 -40.10
N PRO A 8 -22.78 9.14 -38.99
CA PRO A 8 -22.11 9.50 -37.75
C PRO A 8 -21.38 8.27 -37.20
N GLU A 9 -20.10 8.43 -36.85
CA GLU A 9 -19.34 7.38 -36.17
C GLU A 9 -20.04 6.96 -34.86
N PRO A 10 -20.10 5.66 -34.56
CA PRO A 10 -20.71 5.18 -33.34
C PRO A 10 -19.85 5.57 -32.14
N GLY A 11 -20.41 6.45 -31.30
CA GLY A 11 -20.09 6.67 -29.89
C GLY A 11 -18.63 6.49 -29.51
N ALA A 12 -17.87 7.59 -29.53
CA ALA A 12 -16.70 7.72 -28.69
C ALA A 12 -17.13 7.44 -27.24
N GLN A 13 -16.90 6.22 -26.77
CA GLN A 13 -16.88 5.92 -25.35
C GLN A 13 -15.86 6.91 -24.77
N GLU A 14 -16.33 7.91 -24.03
CA GLU A 14 -15.46 8.72 -23.19
C GLU A 14 -14.55 7.76 -22.45
N LYS A 15 -13.25 7.79 -22.79
CA LYS A 15 -12.25 7.04 -22.04
C LYS A 15 -12.38 7.55 -20.62
N VAL A 16 -12.97 6.74 -19.74
CA VAL A 16 -13.12 7.05 -18.33
C VAL A 16 -11.74 7.43 -17.84
N GLN A 17 -11.55 8.71 -17.50
CA GLN A 17 -10.27 9.17 -17.00
C GLN A 17 -9.98 8.40 -15.70
N PRO A 18 -8.80 7.77 -15.56
CA PRO A 18 -8.39 7.25 -14.27
C PRO A 18 -8.37 8.39 -13.25
N GLY A 19 -8.91 8.17 -12.05
CA GLY A 19 -8.68 9.04 -10.89
C GLY A 19 -9.88 9.76 -10.29
N TYR A 20 -9.67 10.30 -9.09
CA TYR A 20 -10.59 11.20 -8.38
C TYR A 20 -11.15 12.30 -9.32
N LEU A 21 -12.47 12.35 -9.50
CA LEU A 21 -13.21 13.34 -10.30
C LEU A 21 -13.75 14.49 -9.45
N GLY A 22 -13.45 14.52 -8.14
CA GLY A 22 -13.75 15.70 -7.35
C GLY A 22 -12.89 16.88 -7.77
N PRO A 23 -13.14 18.08 -7.23
CA PRO A 23 -12.41 19.27 -7.63
C PRO A 23 -10.91 19.06 -7.36
N THR A 24 -10.07 19.21 -8.40
CA THR A 24 -8.62 19.29 -8.21
C THR A 24 -8.36 20.53 -7.37
N PRO A 25 -7.73 20.40 -6.19
CA PRO A 25 -7.33 21.55 -5.40
C PRO A 25 -6.40 22.46 -6.23
N PRO A 26 -6.33 23.77 -5.91
CA PRO A 26 -5.36 24.63 -6.57
C PRO A 26 -3.94 24.07 -6.41
N PRO A 27 -3.04 24.30 -7.39
CA PRO A 27 -1.67 23.89 -7.24
C PRO A 27 -1.05 24.51 -6.00
N GLY A 28 -0.42 23.68 -5.17
CA GLY A 28 0.36 24.13 -4.03
C GLY A 28 1.60 24.91 -4.48
N ARG A 29 2.31 25.48 -3.51
CA ARG A 29 3.62 26.09 -3.77
C ARG A 29 4.70 25.04 -3.55
N PRO A 30 5.55 24.74 -4.54
CA PRO A 30 6.70 23.90 -4.30
C PRO A 30 7.62 24.59 -3.27
N PRO A 31 8.42 23.81 -2.53
CA PRO A 31 9.33 24.37 -1.54
C PRO A 31 10.32 25.28 -2.25
N ALA A 32 10.65 26.40 -1.61
CA ALA A 32 11.68 27.29 -2.08
C ALA A 32 13.01 26.52 -2.23
N LYS A 33 13.89 26.95 -3.12
CA LYS A 33 15.22 26.36 -3.24
C LYS A 33 15.95 26.53 -1.91
N GLY A 34 16.20 25.41 -1.24
CA GLY A 34 16.92 25.35 0.02
C GLY A 34 18.41 25.07 -0.16
N GLN A 35 19.13 25.10 0.96
CA GLN A 35 20.51 24.63 1.03
C GLN A 35 20.52 23.10 1.04
N ARG A 36 21.38 22.51 0.21
CA ARG A 36 21.61 21.05 0.20
C ARG A 36 22.99 20.77 0.78
N ILE A 37 23.04 19.99 1.84
CA ILE A 37 24.23 19.76 2.65
C ILE A 37 24.59 18.29 2.54
N TYR A 38 25.74 17.99 1.95
CA TYR A 38 26.27 16.62 1.90
C TYR A 38 27.04 16.31 3.18
N VAL A 39 26.60 15.28 3.88
CA VAL A 39 27.06 14.89 5.22
C VAL A 39 27.84 13.58 5.09
N GLU A 40 29.16 13.65 5.21
CA GLU A 40 30.07 12.52 4.99
C GLU A 40 31.12 12.32 6.09
N ARG A 41 31.09 13.17 7.13
CA ARG A 41 31.98 13.09 8.30
C ARG A 41 31.18 13.17 9.61
N PRO A 42 31.63 12.50 10.69
CA PRO A 42 30.88 12.44 11.95
C PRO A 42 30.52 13.82 12.52
N GLU A 43 31.42 14.79 12.46
CA GLU A 43 31.16 16.15 12.94
C GLU A 43 30.03 16.84 12.17
N GLN A 44 29.93 16.61 10.85
CA GLN A 44 28.84 17.15 10.04
C GLN A 44 27.50 16.48 10.37
N LEU A 45 27.53 15.21 10.76
CA LEU A 45 26.33 14.48 11.19
C LEU A 45 25.79 15.06 12.50
N LEU A 46 26.68 15.34 13.45
CA LEU A 46 26.31 15.98 14.71
C LEU A 46 25.72 17.39 14.48
N ASP A 47 26.36 18.19 13.62
CA ASP A 47 25.84 19.51 13.25
C ASP A 47 24.45 19.43 12.60
N ALA A 48 24.24 18.44 11.71
CA ALA A 48 22.95 18.19 11.08
C ALA A 48 21.88 17.80 12.11
N VAL A 49 22.21 16.92 13.05
CA VAL A 49 21.30 16.47 14.11
C VAL A 49 20.83 17.64 15.00
N GLU A 50 21.74 18.55 15.35
CA GLU A 50 21.39 19.74 16.14
C GLU A 50 20.34 20.63 15.47
N ILE A 51 20.34 20.68 14.13
CA ILE A 51 19.34 21.40 13.35
C ILE A 51 18.05 20.57 13.25
N LEU A 52 18.17 19.30 12.83
CA LEU A 52 17.05 18.41 12.57
C LEU A 52 16.17 18.20 13.81
N ARG A 53 16.75 18.10 15.00
CA ARG A 53 16.01 17.90 16.26
C ARG A 53 15.10 19.07 16.66
N THR A 54 15.23 20.21 15.98
CA THR A 54 14.37 21.39 16.21
C THR A 54 13.19 21.47 15.25
N ALA A 55 13.18 20.65 14.19
CA ALA A 55 12.10 20.61 13.24
C ALA A 55 10.98 19.67 13.73
N PRO A 56 9.71 20.09 13.70
CA PRO A 56 8.59 19.24 14.10
C PRO A 56 8.25 18.17 13.05
N ILE A 57 8.65 18.39 11.80
CA ILE A 57 8.31 17.55 10.65
C ILE A 57 9.52 17.47 9.73
N ILE A 58 9.84 16.27 9.24
CA ILE A 58 11.02 16.02 8.42
C ILE A 58 10.65 15.11 7.25
N GLY A 59 10.87 15.58 6.02
CA GLY A 59 10.79 14.75 4.81
C GLY A 59 11.97 13.80 4.72
N VAL A 60 11.72 12.51 4.56
CA VAL A 60 12.76 11.48 4.46
C VAL A 60 12.62 10.70 3.17
N ASP A 61 13.76 10.37 2.59
CA ASP A 61 13.89 9.42 1.50
C ASP A 61 15.21 8.63 1.65
N ALA A 62 15.31 7.48 0.98
CA ALA A 62 16.48 6.62 1.06
C ALA A 62 16.86 6.04 -0.31
N GLU A 63 18.16 6.03 -0.61
CA GLU A 63 18.70 5.33 -1.77
C GLU A 63 19.46 4.09 -1.31
N PHE A 64 19.22 2.96 -1.96
CA PHE A 64 19.80 1.67 -1.60
C PHE A 64 20.43 0.95 -2.78
N VAL A 65 21.45 0.15 -2.49
CA VAL A 65 22.09 -0.74 -3.47
C VAL A 65 21.54 -2.15 -3.27
N GLN A 66 21.09 -2.78 -4.35
CA GLN A 66 20.72 -4.19 -4.33
C GLN A 66 21.98 -5.06 -4.20
N GLY A 67 22.02 -5.91 -3.18
CA GLY A 67 23.05 -6.90 -2.93
C GLY A 67 22.44 -8.28 -2.66
N ARG A 68 23.30 -9.27 -2.40
CA ARG A 68 22.89 -10.58 -1.88
C ARG A 68 23.22 -10.63 -0.39
N SER A 69 22.25 -10.96 0.47
CA SER A 69 22.54 -11.26 1.88
C SER A 69 23.36 -12.56 1.96
N ARG A 70 24.38 -12.59 2.82
CA ARG A 70 25.11 -13.82 3.18
C ARG A 70 24.92 -14.22 4.64
N LEU A 71 24.12 -13.45 5.40
CA LEU A 71 23.88 -13.71 6.81
C LEU A 71 22.54 -14.41 6.99
N LEU A 72 22.59 -15.54 7.72
CA LEU A 72 21.47 -16.34 8.22
C LEU A 72 20.44 -16.80 7.17
N GLY A 73 20.84 -17.70 6.27
CA GLY A 73 19.92 -18.62 5.58
C GLY A 73 18.91 -18.02 4.58
N GLU A 74 18.78 -16.70 4.54
CA GLU A 74 17.88 -15.99 3.63
C GLU A 74 18.62 -15.70 2.31
N ASN A 75 18.40 -16.57 1.32
CA ASN A 75 18.85 -16.36 -0.06
C ASN A 75 17.94 -15.34 -0.77
N GLY A 76 17.82 -14.12 -0.21
CA GLY A 76 17.04 -13.01 -0.74
C GLY A 76 17.90 -11.83 -1.20
N PRO A 77 17.37 -10.94 -2.06
CA PRO A 77 17.99 -9.63 -2.29
C PRO A 77 18.06 -8.87 -0.96
N SER A 78 19.24 -8.34 -0.62
CA SER A 78 19.42 -7.42 0.52
C SER A 78 19.59 -6.01 -0.03
N HIS A 79 18.84 -5.07 0.54
CA HIS A 79 18.92 -3.66 0.17
C HIS A 79 19.82 -2.95 1.18
N ARG A 80 21.01 -2.50 0.77
CA ARG A 80 21.91 -1.79 1.67
C ARG A 80 21.75 -0.29 1.50
N LEU A 81 21.42 0.41 2.59
CA LEU A 81 21.33 1.87 2.62
C LEU A 81 22.63 2.50 2.10
N ALA A 82 22.52 3.33 1.06
CA ALA A 82 23.63 4.03 0.42
C ALA A 82 23.58 5.54 0.70
N LEU A 83 22.38 6.12 0.69
CA LEU A 83 22.12 7.50 1.12
C LEU A 83 20.83 7.58 1.91
N LEU A 84 20.79 8.51 2.87
CA LEU A 84 19.58 8.90 3.60
C LEU A 84 19.42 10.40 3.47
N GLN A 85 18.25 10.87 3.06
CA GLN A 85 17.96 12.29 2.89
C GLN A 85 16.98 12.75 3.97
N LEU A 86 17.25 13.89 4.59
CA LEU A 86 16.37 14.51 5.59
C LEU A 86 16.15 15.98 5.22
N ALA A 87 14.93 16.31 4.85
CA ALA A 87 14.51 17.63 4.41
C ALA A 87 13.66 18.31 5.48
N ILE A 88 13.97 19.57 5.74
CA ILE A 88 13.20 20.51 6.53
C ILE A 88 13.01 21.79 5.71
N ASP A 89 12.28 22.77 6.23
CA ASP A 89 12.06 24.02 5.52
C ASP A 89 13.39 24.73 5.20
N GLY A 90 13.67 24.87 3.91
CA GLY A 90 14.84 25.57 3.39
C GLY A 90 16.17 24.81 3.48
N GLN A 91 16.20 23.58 4.01
CA GLN A 91 17.43 22.77 4.08
C GLN A 91 17.17 21.28 3.83
N CYS A 92 18.10 20.61 3.16
CA CYS A 92 18.12 19.16 3.02
C CYS A 92 19.52 18.61 3.28
N PHE A 93 19.59 17.61 4.17
CA PHE A 93 20.81 16.90 4.52
C PHE A 93 20.85 15.58 3.77
N VAL A 94 21.90 15.37 2.96
CA VAL A 94 22.13 14.13 2.21
C VAL A 94 23.26 13.37 2.90
N ILE A 95 22.90 12.35 3.67
CA ILE A 95 23.79 11.59 4.54
C ILE A 95 24.39 10.42 3.76
N ASP A 96 25.72 10.36 3.72
CA ASP A 96 26.45 9.25 3.13
C ASP A 96 26.57 8.07 4.11
N ALA A 97 25.61 7.15 4.01
CA ALA A 97 25.52 5.98 4.89
C ALA A 97 26.68 4.98 4.72
N TRP A 98 27.51 5.11 3.68
CA TRP A 98 28.68 4.25 3.45
C TRP A 98 29.97 4.86 4.02
N ARG A 99 30.10 6.18 4.00
CA ARG A 99 31.22 6.88 4.66
C ARG A 99 31.03 6.99 6.16
N LEU A 100 29.78 7.09 6.61
CA LEU A 100 29.42 7.14 8.01
C LEU A 100 29.09 5.74 8.52
N ALA A 101 30.05 5.12 9.23
CA ALA A 101 29.86 3.81 9.82
C ALA A 101 28.75 3.81 10.88
N ASP A 102 28.71 4.88 11.68
CA ASP A 102 27.75 5.08 12.76
C ASP A 102 26.72 6.15 12.37
N LEU A 103 25.45 5.75 12.38
CA LEU A 103 24.30 6.63 12.16
C LEU A 103 23.48 6.84 13.44
N SER A 104 23.87 6.25 14.56
CA SER A 104 23.15 6.33 15.84
C SER A 104 22.86 7.75 16.33
N PRO A 105 23.63 8.81 16.01
CA PRO A 105 23.24 10.17 16.36
C PRO A 105 21.87 10.60 15.80
N LEU A 106 21.41 10.01 14.70
CA LEU A 106 20.08 10.30 14.12
C LEU A 106 18.93 9.73 14.96
N ALA A 107 19.18 8.79 15.88
CA ALA A 107 18.13 8.18 16.69
C ALA A 107 17.38 9.22 17.54
N VAL A 108 18.06 10.29 17.98
CA VAL A 108 17.41 11.39 18.72
C VAL A 108 16.36 12.15 17.89
N VAL A 109 16.40 11.98 16.57
CA VAL A 109 15.44 12.53 15.62
C VAL A 109 14.40 11.47 15.26
N THR A 110 14.82 10.29 14.80
CA THR A 110 13.90 9.28 14.27
C THR A 110 13.09 8.57 15.35
N GLU A 111 13.63 8.42 16.57
CA GLU A 111 12.93 7.79 17.69
C GLU A 111 12.15 8.80 18.56
N ASN A 112 12.18 10.08 18.21
CA ASN A 112 11.42 11.11 18.90
C ASN A 112 9.98 11.16 18.40
N ALA A 113 9.03 10.77 19.25
CA ALA A 113 7.59 10.77 18.92
C ALA A 113 6.98 12.16 18.70
N GLU A 114 7.70 13.25 19.04
CA GLU A 114 7.27 14.63 18.76
C GLU A 114 7.72 15.12 17.37
N ILE A 115 8.48 14.31 16.63
CA ILE A 115 8.97 14.63 15.29
C ILE A 115 8.32 13.70 14.27
N SER A 116 7.49 14.27 13.39
CA SER A 116 6.84 13.53 12.31
C SER A 116 7.82 13.25 11.18
N ILE A 117 8.16 11.98 10.95
CA ILE A 117 8.92 11.55 9.77
C ILE A 117 7.97 11.34 8.58
N LEU A 118 8.18 12.05 7.48
CA LEU A 118 7.36 11.92 6.28
C LEU A 118 8.06 11.03 5.27
N LEU A 119 7.39 9.95 4.85
CA LEU A 119 7.89 9.00 3.87
C LEU A 119 6.90 8.88 2.71
N HIS A 120 7.37 8.48 1.53
CA HIS A 120 6.52 8.23 0.37
C HIS A 120 6.66 6.78 -0.10
N GLY A 121 5.89 5.88 0.51
CA GLY A 121 6.04 4.43 0.32
C GLY A 121 7.01 3.85 1.36
N ALA A 122 6.64 3.97 2.64
CA ALA A 122 7.55 3.84 3.79
C ALA A 122 8.23 2.47 3.94
N GLY A 123 7.66 1.40 3.38
CA GLY A 123 8.04 0.02 3.71
C GLY A 123 9.51 -0.32 3.43
N ALA A 124 10.06 0.09 2.29
CA ALA A 124 11.46 -0.19 1.95
C ALA A 124 12.43 0.67 2.77
N ASP A 125 12.11 1.96 2.93
CA ASP A 125 12.95 2.93 3.63
C ASP A 125 13.07 2.58 5.11
N LEU A 126 11.94 2.30 5.77
CA LEU A 126 11.91 1.86 7.17
C LEU A 126 12.74 0.59 7.38
N HIS A 127 12.67 -0.36 6.44
CA HIS A 127 13.44 -1.59 6.52
C HIS A 127 14.96 -1.33 6.47
N VAL A 128 15.44 -0.56 5.48
CA VAL A 128 16.88 -0.27 5.34
C VAL A 128 17.40 0.67 6.44
N MET A 129 16.55 1.52 6.99
CA MET A 129 16.86 2.33 8.18
C MET A 129 17.03 1.43 9.42
N ALA A 130 16.10 0.50 9.64
CA ALA A 130 16.17 -0.43 10.76
C ALA A 130 17.40 -1.36 10.69
N GLU A 131 17.81 -1.81 9.50
CA GLU A 131 19.08 -2.55 9.31
C GLU A 131 20.32 -1.75 9.75
N ARG A 132 20.23 -0.41 9.76
CA ARG A 132 21.28 0.50 10.23
C ARG A 132 21.08 0.95 11.67
N GLY A 133 20.12 0.36 12.40
CA GLY A 133 19.83 0.67 13.80
C GLY A 133 19.00 1.94 14.00
N LEU A 134 18.31 2.43 12.96
CA LEU A 134 17.43 3.58 13.05
C LEU A 134 15.98 3.12 13.07
N ASN A 135 15.34 3.23 14.24
CA ASN A 135 13.89 3.04 14.35
C ASN A 135 13.18 4.38 14.15
N VAL A 136 11.95 4.31 13.62
CA VAL A 136 11.10 5.49 13.43
C VAL A 136 9.89 5.38 14.36
N ALA A 137 9.78 6.29 15.32
CA ALA A 137 8.71 6.28 16.33
C ALA A 137 7.39 6.86 15.81
N HIS A 138 7.49 7.89 14.96
CA HIS A 138 6.35 8.62 14.42
C HIS A 138 6.54 8.92 12.94
N TYR A 139 5.64 8.43 12.09
CA TYR A 139 5.72 8.70 10.65
C TYR A 139 4.37 8.78 9.93
N PHE A 140 4.39 9.40 8.75
CA PHE A 140 3.32 9.36 7.76
C PHE A 140 3.77 8.62 6.50
N ASP A 141 2.89 7.83 5.91
CA ASP A 141 3.07 7.28 4.56
C ASP A 141 2.21 8.04 3.54
N LEU A 142 2.84 8.97 2.83
CA LEU A 142 2.16 9.83 1.87
C LEU A 142 1.73 9.10 0.59
N GLU A 143 2.39 7.99 0.24
CA GLU A 143 1.93 7.16 -0.88
C GLU A 143 0.63 6.45 -0.49
N ALA A 144 0.55 5.94 0.73
CA ALA A 144 -0.65 5.30 1.25
C ALA A 144 -1.83 6.28 1.36
N ALA A 145 -1.59 7.48 1.87
CA ALA A 145 -2.59 8.56 1.86
C ALA A 145 -3.06 8.88 0.45
N SER A 146 -2.13 9.11 -0.48
CA SER A 146 -2.44 9.41 -1.87
C SER A 146 -3.23 8.29 -2.56
N ARG A 147 -2.92 7.03 -2.28
CA ARG A 147 -3.66 5.86 -2.78
C ARG A 147 -5.09 5.82 -2.25
N SER A 148 -5.30 6.09 -0.95
CA SER A 148 -6.64 6.16 -0.38
C SER A 148 -7.52 7.27 -0.97
N ILE A 149 -6.92 8.34 -1.47
CA ILE A 149 -7.64 9.46 -2.09
C ILE A 149 -7.85 9.21 -3.60
N PHE A 150 -6.78 8.92 -4.32
CA PHE A 150 -6.73 8.96 -5.79
C PHE A 150 -6.69 7.59 -6.47
N GLY A 151 -6.28 6.54 -5.75
CA GLY A 151 -6.05 5.19 -6.26
C GLY A 151 -4.59 4.89 -6.61
N GLN A 152 -4.31 3.61 -6.86
CA GLN A 152 -2.96 3.05 -7.03
C GLN A 152 -2.19 3.64 -8.22
N ASN A 153 -2.90 3.97 -9.30
CA ASN A 153 -2.25 4.51 -10.50
C ASN A 153 -1.80 5.97 -10.34
N GLU A 154 -2.23 6.62 -9.26
CA GLU A 154 -2.02 8.05 -9.02
C GLU A 154 -1.41 8.32 -7.65
N SER A 155 -0.81 7.31 -7.02
CA SER A 155 -0.18 7.42 -5.70
C SER A 155 1.31 7.71 -5.74
N SER A 156 2.02 7.46 -6.84
CA SER A 156 3.49 7.65 -6.89
C SER A 156 3.90 9.11 -6.70
N LEU A 157 5.10 9.37 -6.16
CA LEU A 157 5.58 10.73 -5.90
C LEU A 157 5.51 11.59 -7.17
N ALA A 158 6.00 11.08 -8.30
CA ALA A 158 5.93 11.80 -9.57
C ALA A 158 4.49 12.11 -10.03
N ALA A 159 3.54 11.20 -9.82
CA ALA A 159 2.13 11.45 -10.16
C ALA A 159 1.53 12.51 -9.23
N MET A 160 1.86 12.45 -7.95
CA MET A 160 1.42 13.41 -6.95
C MET A 160 2.02 14.80 -7.16
N LEU A 161 3.28 14.91 -7.57
CA LEU A 161 3.88 16.20 -7.89
C LEU A 161 3.29 16.83 -9.15
N GLN A 162 2.95 16.01 -10.15
CA GLN A 162 2.23 16.50 -11.32
C GLN A 162 0.83 17.00 -10.94
N ARG A 163 0.13 16.29 -10.06
CA ARG A 163 -1.21 16.68 -9.57
C ARG A 163 -1.15 17.93 -8.68
N ALA A 164 -0.32 17.92 -7.65
CA ALA A 164 -0.30 18.93 -6.60
C ALA A 164 0.41 20.22 -7.03
N PHE A 165 1.41 20.12 -7.91
CA PHE A 165 2.27 21.26 -8.25
C PHE A 165 2.43 21.49 -9.76
N GLY A 166 1.90 20.61 -10.62
CA GLY A 166 2.16 20.66 -12.07
C GLY A 166 3.62 20.37 -12.43
N ILE A 167 4.37 19.72 -11.54
CA ILE A 167 5.81 19.46 -11.70
C ILE A 167 6.02 18.04 -12.23
N HIS A 168 6.80 17.93 -13.30
CA HIS A 168 7.33 16.66 -13.77
C HIS A 168 8.61 16.34 -13.00
N LEU A 169 8.57 15.28 -12.20
CA LEU A 169 9.76 14.79 -11.51
C LEU A 169 10.68 14.10 -12.51
N ASP A 170 11.95 14.49 -12.52
CA ASP A 170 12.98 13.77 -13.28
C ASP A 170 13.16 12.38 -12.65
N LYS A 171 13.13 11.33 -13.48
CA LYS A 171 13.35 9.93 -13.05
C LYS A 171 14.65 9.35 -13.59
N SER A 172 15.50 10.19 -14.19
CA SER A 172 16.70 9.77 -14.92
C SER A 172 17.73 9.06 -14.04
N LEU A 173 17.78 9.38 -12.73
CA LEU A 173 18.80 8.86 -11.82
C LEU A 173 18.31 7.76 -10.87
N GLN A 174 17.02 7.39 -10.90
CA GLN A 174 16.42 6.39 -9.99
C GLN A 174 17.12 5.02 -10.05
N ARG A 175 17.72 4.67 -11.20
CA ARG A 175 18.42 3.38 -11.43
C ARG A 175 19.94 3.53 -11.53
N THR A 176 20.48 4.60 -10.96
CA THR A 176 21.93 4.85 -10.97
C THR A 176 22.63 3.96 -9.94
N ASP A 177 23.93 3.75 -10.16
CA ASP A 177 24.78 3.14 -9.15
C ASP A 177 25.01 4.07 -7.95
N TRP A 178 24.18 3.92 -6.91
CA TRP A 178 24.28 4.64 -5.65
C TRP A 178 25.50 4.22 -4.80
N ALA A 179 26.25 3.18 -5.19
CA ALA A 179 27.53 2.80 -4.59
C ALA A 179 28.67 3.76 -4.98
N ARG A 180 28.51 4.51 -6.08
CA ARG A 180 29.57 5.34 -6.65
C ARG A 180 30.10 6.36 -5.65
N ARG A 181 31.43 6.47 -5.53
CA ARG A 181 32.10 7.55 -4.77
C ARG A 181 33.30 8.14 -5.54
N PRO A 182 33.52 9.47 -5.48
CA PRO A 182 32.65 10.48 -4.87
C PRO A 182 31.31 10.59 -5.61
N LEU A 183 30.25 10.97 -4.89
CA LEU A 183 28.92 11.18 -5.46
C LEU A 183 28.91 12.45 -6.32
N PRO A 184 28.51 12.38 -7.60
CA PRO A 184 28.34 13.56 -8.44
C PRO A 184 27.33 14.54 -7.84
N PRO A 185 27.55 15.87 -7.97
CA PRO A 185 26.60 16.88 -7.48
C PRO A 185 25.17 16.69 -8.00
N ALA A 186 25.00 16.19 -9.22
CA ALA A 186 23.69 15.88 -9.78
C ALA A 186 22.94 14.77 -9.03
N MET A 187 23.65 13.74 -8.55
CA MET A 187 23.04 12.66 -7.75
C MET A 187 22.63 13.15 -6.36
N VAL A 188 23.48 13.98 -5.73
CA VAL A 188 23.13 14.64 -4.45
C VAL A 188 21.90 15.54 -4.62
N ALA A 189 21.86 16.31 -5.72
CA ALA A 189 20.76 17.20 -6.04
C ALA A 189 19.44 16.47 -6.37
N TYR A 190 19.53 15.28 -6.97
CA TYR A 190 18.39 14.40 -7.23
C TYR A 190 17.87 13.81 -5.92
N ALA A 191 18.73 13.16 -5.13
CA ALA A 191 18.33 12.52 -3.89
C ALA A 191 17.71 13.53 -2.90
N ALA A 192 18.32 14.71 -2.76
CA ALA A 192 17.75 15.78 -1.94
C ALA A 192 16.34 16.21 -2.41
N ARG A 193 16.10 16.18 -3.73
CA ARG A 193 14.84 16.63 -4.31
C ARG A 193 13.68 15.74 -3.88
N ASP A 194 13.87 14.43 -3.79
CA ASP A 194 12.79 13.51 -3.44
C ASP A 194 12.32 13.75 -2.00
N ALA A 195 13.22 13.89 -1.02
CA ALA A 195 12.87 14.29 0.35
C ALA A 195 12.23 15.69 0.44
N GLU A 196 12.76 16.70 -0.29
CA GLU A 196 12.17 18.05 -0.37
C GLU A 196 10.73 18.01 -0.92
N MET A 197 10.49 17.18 -1.94
CA MET A 197 9.19 17.02 -2.56
C MET A 197 8.21 16.25 -1.67
N THR A 198 8.68 15.25 -0.92
CA THR A 198 7.89 14.56 0.11
C THR A 198 7.41 15.53 1.18
N LEU A 199 8.28 16.41 1.69
CA LEU A 199 7.89 17.45 2.65
C LEU A 199 6.82 18.39 2.09
N ALA A 200 6.98 18.87 0.86
CA ALA A 200 6.00 19.75 0.24
C ALA A 200 4.65 19.05 -0.03
N LEU A 201 4.70 17.78 -0.43
CA LEU A 201 3.50 16.98 -0.65
C LEU A 201 2.71 16.79 0.64
N TYR A 202 3.37 16.60 1.78
CA TYR A 202 2.70 16.54 3.08
C TYR A 202 1.87 17.80 3.34
N TYR A 203 2.45 18.99 3.20
CA TYR A 203 1.71 20.24 3.43
C TYR A 203 0.50 20.40 2.50
N TRP A 204 0.62 19.99 1.24
CA TRP A 204 -0.49 20.03 0.29
C TRP A 204 -1.59 19.01 0.65
N LEU A 205 -1.21 17.80 1.07
CA LEU A 205 -2.15 16.79 1.55
C LEU A 205 -2.83 17.22 2.86
N ASP A 206 -2.10 17.86 3.76
CA ASP A 206 -2.62 18.36 5.02
C ASP A 206 -3.64 19.49 4.79
N GLU A 207 -3.34 20.43 3.89
CA GLU A 207 -4.24 21.54 3.56
C GLU A 207 -5.57 21.07 2.92
N HIS A 208 -5.53 20.00 2.11
CA HIS A 208 -6.68 19.63 1.27
C HIS A 208 -7.35 18.30 1.64
N TYR A 209 -6.65 17.42 2.35
CA TYR A 209 -7.07 16.05 2.64
C TYR A 209 -6.66 15.60 4.06
N HIS A 210 -6.57 16.53 5.02
CA HIS A 210 -6.18 16.26 6.41
C HIS A 210 -6.84 14.99 6.99
N ASP A 211 -8.17 14.88 6.88
CA ASP A 211 -8.95 13.78 7.45
C ASP A 211 -8.52 12.40 6.91
N ILE A 212 -8.01 12.32 5.68
CA ILE A 212 -7.48 11.07 5.12
C ILE A 212 -5.99 10.92 5.45
N LEU A 213 -5.23 12.01 5.46
CA LEU A 213 -3.81 12.01 5.81
C LEU A 213 -3.57 11.42 7.21
N VAL A 214 -4.35 11.84 8.22
CA VAL A 214 -4.22 11.35 9.61
C VAL A 214 -4.55 9.87 9.77
N LEU A 215 -5.26 9.26 8.81
CA LEU A 215 -5.49 7.81 8.81
C LEU A 215 -4.23 7.00 8.44
N HIS A 216 -3.22 7.66 7.87
CA HIS A 216 -1.92 7.09 7.49
C HIS A 216 -0.78 7.64 8.36
N GLU A 217 -1.12 8.14 9.54
CA GLU A 217 -0.20 8.45 10.62
C GLU A 217 0.08 7.19 11.45
N TYR A 218 1.35 7.01 11.84
CA TYR A 218 1.82 5.87 12.60
C TYR A 218 2.61 6.36 13.82
N VAL A 219 2.07 6.15 15.02
CA VAL A 219 2.64 6.63 16.31
C VAL A 219 3.07 5.49 17.24
N GLY A 220 3.37 4.31 16.70
CA GLY A 220 3.76 3.12 17.47
C GLY A 220 2.63 2.45 18.27
N GLU A 221 1.48 3.11 18.45
CA GLU A 221 0.30 2.52 19.09
C GLU A 221 -0.43 1.56 18.15
N LEU A 222 -0.72 0.35 18.64
CA LEU A 222 -1.51 -0.63 17.91
C LEU A 222 -2.99 -0.41 18.18
N GLU A 223 -3.79 -0.34 17.12
CA GLU A 223 -5.24 -0.33 17.23
C GLU A 223 -5.73 -1.69 17.76
N PRO A 224 -6.28 -1.75 18.99
CA PRO A 224 -6.55 -3.02 19.66
C PRO A 224 -7.63 -3.81 18.92
N VAL A 225 -7.35 -5.10 18.76
CA VAL A 225 -8.24 -6.12 18.23
C VAL A 225 -8.05 -7.41 19.03
N ALA A 226 -8.95 -8.39 18.87
CA ALA A 226 -8.78 -9.69 19.48
C ALA A 226 -7.46 -10.35 19.04
N ASP A 227 -6.77 -11.02 19.97
CA ASP A 227 -5.44 -11.60 19.74
C ASP A 227 -5.38 -12.55 18.53
N TRP A 228 -6.48 -13.26 18.26
CA TRP A 228 -6.56 -14.18 17.13
C TRP A 228 -6.68 -13.46 15.77
N ILE A 229 -7.16 -12.21 15.74
CA ILE A 229 -7.29 -11.38 14.52
C ILE A 229 -5.95 -10.75 14.14
N GLU A 230 -5.15 -10.34 15.12
CA GLU A 230 -3.93 -9.54 14.92
C GLU A 230 -2.93 -10.16 13.92
N PRO A 231 -2.65 -11.48 13.91
CA PRO A 231 -1.74 -12.09 12.94
C PRO A 231 -2.19 -11.91 11.48
N PHE A 232 -3.50 -11.90 11.22
CA PHE A 232 -4.06 -11.67 9.88
C PHE A 232 -3.96 -10.19 9.47
N LEU A 233 -4.14 -9.28 10.42
CA LEU A 233 -3.98 -7.85 10.16
C LEU A 233 -2.52 -7.45 9.97
N ARG A 234 -1.56 -8.17 10.58
CA ARG A 234 -0.13 -7.98 10.33
C ARG A 234 0.36 -8.67 9.06
N GLY A 235 -0.33 -9.73 8.62
CA GLY A 235 0.15 -10.60 7.55
C GLY A 235 1.22 -11.59 8.04
N SER A 236 1.30 -11.82 9.35
CA SER A 236 2.25 -12.75 9.98
C SER A 236 1.64 -14.14 10.24
N SER A 237 0.37 -14.36 9.89
CA SER A 237 -0.24 -15.68 10.00
C SER A 237 0.42 -16.67 9.02
N SER A 238 0.83 -17.83 9.54
CA SER A 238 1.37 -18.94 8.74
C SER A 238 0.29 -19.84 8.16
N LEU A 239 -0.96 -19.72 8.63
CA LEU A 239 -2.10 -20.52 8.19
C LEU A 239 -3.16 -19.62 7.52
N PRO A 240 -3.91 -20.16 6.54
CA PRO A 240 -5.15 -19.55 6.07
C PRO A 240 -6.14 -19.35 7.23
N ALA A 241 -6.95 -18.28 7.15
CA ALA A 241 -7.86 -17.88 8.23
C ALA A 241 -8.85 -18.98 8.60
N GLU A 242 -9.41 -19.67 7.60
CA GLU A 242 -10.41 -20.72 7.78
C GLU A 242 -9.83 -21.89 8.58
N LEU A 243 -8.59 -22.27 8.29
CA LEU A 243 -7.91 -23.38 8.98
C LEU A 243 -7.55 -22.99 10.42
N ALA A 244 -6.95 -21.81 10.61
CA ALA A 244 -6.57 -21.31 11.92
C ALA A 244 -7.77 -21.21 12.87
N VAL A 245 -8.89 -20.67 12.38
CA VAL A 245 -10.13 -20.54 13.16
C VAL A 245 -10.77 -21.91 13.42
N ALA A 246 -10.78 -22.82 12.44
CA ALA A 246 -11.30 -24.18 12.64
C ALA A 246 -10.52 -24.94 13.73
N GLU A 247 -9.20 -24.84 13.74
CA GLU A 247 -8.36 -25.45 14.79
C GLU A 247 -8.61 -24.84 16.17
N ALA A 248 -8.75 -23.51 16.26
CA ALA A 248 -9.05 -22.84 17.52
C ALA A 248 -10.43 -23.23 18.07
N ARG A 249 -11.45 -23.34 17.19
CA ARG A 249 -12.79 -23.83 17.56
C ARG A 249 -12.75 -25.28 18.04
N ALA A 250 -12.01 -26.15 17.36
CA ALA A 250 -11.88 -27.57 17.77
C ALA A 250 -11.22 -27.72 19.15
N LYS A 251 -10.39 -26.76 19.56
CA LYS A 251 -9.76 -26.69 20.90
C LYS A 251 -10.62 -25.98 21.94
N GLY A 252 -11.82 -25.50 21.58
CA GLY A 252 -12.69 -24.72 22.47
C GLY A 252 -12.17 -23.33 22.81
N LEU A 253 -11.20 -22.81 22.05
CA LEU A 253 -10.59 -21.50 22.29
C LEU A 253 -11.40 -20.35 21.67
N LEU A 254 -12.23 -20.64 20.67
CA LEU A 254 -13.11 -19.67 20.01
C LEU A 254 -14.49 -20.29 19.81
N SER A 255 -15.54 -19.51 20.04
CA SER A 255 -16.90 -19.82 19.62
C SER A 255 -17.27 -19.03 18.36
N GLU A 256 -18.36 -19.43 17.69
CA GLU A 256 -18.85 -18.71 16.52
C GLU A 256 -19.33 -17.31 16.88
N GLU A 257 -20.04 -17.18 18.00
CA GLU A 257 -20.52 -15.92 18.53
C GLU A 257 -19.35 -14.97 18.84
N GLN A 258 -18.26 -15.49 19.41
CA GLN A 258 -17.06 -14.70 19.71
C GLN A 258 -16.40 -14.18 18.42
N ILE A 259 -16.30 -15.01 17.37
CA ILE A 259 -15.73 -14.59 16.08
C ILE A 259 -16.50 -13.40 15.49
N TYR A 260 -17.84 -13.49 15.47
CA TYR A 260 -18.68 -12.40 15.00
C TYR A 260 -18.56 -11.15 15.88
N ALA A 261 -18.52 -11.30 17.20
CA ALA A 261 -18.37 -10.20 18.14
C ALA A 261 -17.03 -9.47 17.96
N ASP A 262 -15.92 -10.23 17.85
CA ASP A 262 -14.58 -9.68 17.70
C ASP A 262 -14.39 -8.97 16.36
N CYS A 263 -14.85 -9.56 15.25
CA CYS A 263 -14.79 -8.91 13.94
C CYS A 263 -15.65 -7.64 13.90
N ARG A 264 -16.82 -7.65 14.55
CA ARG A 264 -17.68 -6.46 14.68
C ARG A 264 -17.02 -5.37 15.53
N ALA A 265 -16.39 -5.74 16.65
CA ALA A 265 -15.64 -4.80 17.47
C ALA A 265 -14.47 -4.19 16.68
N ALA A 266 -13.73 -5.00 15.93
CA ALA A 266 -12.62 -4.55 15.09
C ALA A 266 -13.07 -3.61 13.96
N LEU A 267 -14.25 -3.83 13.35
CA LEU A 267 -14.82 -2.91 12.35
C LEU A 267 -15.10 -1.51 12.91
N LEU A 268 -15.39 -1.41 14.21
CA LEU A 268 -15.68 -0.15 14.91
C LEU A 268 -14.41 0.52 15.45
N SER A 269 -13.41 -0.26 15.87
CA SER A 269 -12.19 0.27 16.51
C SER A 269 -11.08 0.64 15.52
N LEU A 270 -10.91 -0.14 14.44
CA LEU A 270 -9.85 0.11 13.45
C LEU A 270 -10.16 1.37 12.64
N ARG A 271 -9.21 2.30 12.61
CA ARG A 271 -9.19 3.51 11.78
C ARG A 271 -8.22 3.35 10.62
N HIS A 272 -7.12 2.61 10.78
CA HIS A 272 -6.10 2.48 9.74
C HIS A 272 -6.62 1.76 8.47
N PRO A 273 -6.58 2.37 7.27
CA PRO A 273 -7.22 1.82 6.07
C PRO A 273 -6.68 0.45 5.63
N MET A 274 -5.37 0.19 5.81
CA MET A 274 -4.77 -1.10 5.48
C MET A 274 -5.26 -2.20 6.43
N ARG A 275 -5.29 -1.91 7.74
CA ARG A 275 -5.80 -2.85 8.75
C ARG A 275 -7.28 -3.15 8.50
N ARG A 276 -8.08 -2.12 8.19
CA ARG A 276 -9.50 -2.26 7.82
C ARG A 276 -9.68 -3.12 6.57
N SER A 277 -8.92 -2.87 5.51
CA SER A 277 -8.95 -3.68 4.28
C SER A 277 -8.61 -5.16 4.53
N ARG A 278 -7.61 -5.43 5.39
CA ARG A 278 -7.25 -6.80 5.81
C ARG A 278 -8.36 -7.45 6.64
N LEU A 279 -9.01 -6.71 7.53
CA LEU A 279 -10.17 -7.21 8.29
C LEU A 279 -11.34 -7.57 7.35
N LEU A 280 -11.64 -6.75 6.35
CA LEU A 280 -12.69 -7.04 5.37
C LEU A 280 -12.40 -8.30 4.55
N ARG A 281 -11.12 -8.54 4.25
CA ARG A 281 -10.68 -9.82 3.65
C ARG A 281 -10.91 -10.98 4.60
N LEU A 282 -10.50 -10.86 5.86
CA LEU A 282 -10.69 -11.89 6.88
C LEU A 282 -12.17 -12.26 7.06
N ILE A 283 -13.06 -11.26 7.13
CA ILE A 283 -14.52 -11.45 7.20
C ILE A 283 -15.04 -12.26 6.01
N ALA A 284 -14.52 -11.97 4.80
CA ALA A 284 -14.90 -12.69 3.59
C ALA A 284 -14.33 -14.11 3.53
N ASP A 285 -13.08 -14.32 3.95
CA ASP A 285 -12.43 -15.64 4.04
C ASP A 285 -13.22 -16.56 5.00
N LEU A 286 -13.58 -16.04 6.17
CA LEU A 286 -14.37 -16.75 7.18
C LEU A 286 -15.87 -16.85 6.85
N SER A 287 -16.31 -16.30 5.71
CA SER A 287 -17.72 -16.35 5.27
C SER A 287 -18.72 -15.81 6.31
N LEU A 288 -18.36 -14.74 7.03
CA LEU A 288 -19.17 -14.15 8.10
C LEU A 288 -20.33 -13.31 7.54
N THR A 289 -21.31 -13.97 6.92
CA THR A 289 -22.43 -13.34 6.21
C THR A 289 -23.28 -12.40 7.07
N GLY A 290 -23.36 -12.65 8.39
CA GLY A 290 -24.03 -11.76 9.34
C GLY A 290 -23.42 -10.37 9.50
N LEU A 291 -22.21 -10.13 8.96
CA LEU A 291 -21.54 -8.81 8.92
C LEU A 291 -21.75 -8.05 7.60
N ALA A 292 -22.55 -8.58 6.68
CA ALA A 292 -22.79 -7.94 5.39
C ALA A 292 -23.42 -6.53 5.49
N PRO A 293 -24.35 -6.23 6.42
CA PRO A 293 -24.89 -4.87 6.56
C PRO A 293 -23.83 -3.82 6.90
N GLU A 294 -22.88 -4.16 7.78
CA GLU A 294 -21.77 -3.30 8.18
C GLU A 294 -20.83 -3.06 6.99
N LEU A 295 -20.51 -4.11 6.24
CA LEU A 295 -19.73 -4.03 5.01
C LEU A 295 -20.42 -3.18 3.93
N GLN A 296 -21.75 -3.25 3.82
CA GLN A 296 -22.50 -2.44 2.86
C GLN A 296 -22.40 -0.94 3.16
N ALA A 297 -22.33 -0.54 4.43
CA ALA A 297 -22.13 0.86 4.80
C ALA A 297 -20.77 1.38 4.29
N LEU A 298 -19.74 0.53 4.27
CA LEU A 298 -18.39 0.87 3.83
C LEU A 298 -18.23 1.05 2.32
N LEU A 299 -19.25 0.71 1.52
CA LEU A 299 -19.29 1.10 0.10
C LEU A 299 -19.29 2.62 -0.09
N LYS A 300 -19.62 3.40 0.96
CA LYS A 300 -19.57 4.87 0.97
C LYS A 300 -18.43 5.42 1.83
N ALA A 301 -17.44 4.59 2.18
CA ALA A 301 -16.30 5.02 2.98
C ALA A 301 -15.52 6.16 2.29
N PRO A 302 -14.90 7.07 3.07
CA PRO A 302 -14.13 8.18 2.51
C PRO A 302 -12.93 7.70 1.69
N THR A 303 -12.28 6.63 2.14
CA THR A 303 -11.10 6.06 1.49
C THR A 303 -11.49 5.09 0.37
N SER A 304 -10.76 5.17 -0.75
CA SER A 304 -10.97 4.29 -1.90
C SER A 304 -10.68 2.82 -1.57
N ASP A 305 -9.69 2.56 -0.70
CA ASP A 305 -9.30 1.23 -0.26
C ASP A 305 -10.46 0.49 0.43
N GLU A 306 -11.18 1.18 1.32
CA GLU A 306 -12.32 0.61 2.04
C GLU A 306 -13.50 0.35 1.11
N ARG A 307 -13.84 1.28 0.21
CA ARG A 307 -14.91 1.08 -0.77
C ARG A 307 -14.62 -0.14 -1.66
N ALA A 308 -13.38 -0.24 -2.15
CA ALA A 308 -12.94 -1.37 -2.97
C ALA A 308 -12.94 -2.69 -2.18
N ALA A 309 -12.44 -2.69 -0.93
CA ALA A 309 -12.40 -3.87 -0.08
C ALA A 309 -13.81 -4.35 0.31
N ALA A 310 -14.70 -3.43 0.66
CA ALA A 310 -16.10 -3.72 0.97
C ALA A 310 -16.83 -4.35 -0.23
N ALA A 311 -16.64 -3.79 -1.44
CA ALA A 311 -17.21 -4.35 -2.66
C ALA A 311 -16.74 -5.79 -2.89
N ARG A 312 -15.42 -6.05 -2.79
CA ARG A 312 -14.87 -7.42 -2.93
C ARG A 312 -15.42 -8.37 -1.88
N ALA A 313 -15.46 -7.94 -0.61
CA ALA A 313 -15.94 -8.75 0.49
C ALA A 313 -17.42 -9.13 0.31
N LEU A 314 -18.29 -8.17 0.01
CA LEU A 314 -19.72 -8.43 -0.25
C LEU A 314 -19.95 -9.33 -1.46
N GLY A 315 -19.15 -9.17 -2.51
CA GLY A 315 -19.18 -10.04 -3.68
C GLY A 315 -18.82 -11.49 -3.33
N ARG A 316 -17.78 -11.69 -2.51
CA ARG A 316 -17.36 -13.02 -2.03
C ARG A 316 -18.35 -13.66 -1.06
N LEU A 317 -19.00 -12.85 -0.22
CA LEU A 317 -20.06 -13.31 0.70
C LEU A 317 -21.37 -13.66 -0.02
N GLY A 318 -21.49 -13.39 -1.33
CA GLY A 318 -22.73 -13.67 -2.06
C GLY A 318 -23.90 -12.77 -1.66
N HIS A 319 -23.65 -11.59 -1.07
CA HIS A 319 -24.71 -10.76 -0.49
C HIS A 319 -25.52 -10.02 -1.57
N GLN A 320 -26.56 -10.68 -2.09
CA GLN A 320 -27.34 -10.21 -3.22
C GLN A 320 -28.03 -8.86 -2.99
N SER A 321 -28.42 -8.57 -1.75
CA SER A 321 -29.03 -7.28 -1.37
C SER A 321 -28.11 -6.08 -1.58
N SER A 322 -26.78 -6.28 -1.56
CA SER A 322 -25.80 -5.22 -1.84
C SER A 322 -25.58 -4.97 -3.34
N ARG A 323 -26.16 -5.76 -4.23
CA ARG A 323 -25.88 -5.71 -5.68
C ARG A 323 -26.05 -4.32 -6.28
N GLU A 324 -27.12 -3.60 -5.92
CA GLU A 324 -27.36 -2.25 -6.45
C GLU A 324 -26.34 -1.24 -5.91
N ALA A 325 -26.04 -1.32 -4.61
CA ALA A 325 -25.02 -0.48 -3.99
C ALA A 325 -23.64 -0.72 -4.62
N ILE A 326 -23.28 -1.98 -4.89
CA ILE A 326 -22.03 -2.31 -5.59
C ILE A 326 -22.08 -1.80 -7.04
N ARG A 327 -23.23 -1.86 -7.73
CA ARG A 327 -23.35 -1.33 -9.09
C ARG A 327 -23.08 0.18 -9.16
N SER A 328 -23.52 0.96 -8.17
CA SER A 328 -23.20 2.40 -8.15
C SER A 328 -21.70 2.69 -8.15
N LEU A 329 -20.86 1.78 -7.61
CA LEU A 329 -19.41 1.92 -7.60
C LEU A 329 -18.75 1.71 -8.98
N LEU A 330 -19.48 1.26 -9.99
CA LEU A 330 -18.97 1.28 -11.38
C LEU A 330 -18.74 2.71 -11.88
N GLN A 331 -19.36 3.70 -11.23
CA GLN A 331 -19.16 5.13 -11.49
C GLN A 331 -18.27 5.80 -10.44
N ASP A 332 -17.63 5.02 -9.55
CA ASP A 332 -16.68 5.58 -8.60
C ASP A 332 -15.54 6.27 -9.34
N PRO A 333 -15.08 7.45 -8.90
CA PRO A 333 -14.00 8.14 -9.59
C PRO A 333 -12.68 7.34 -9.53
N VAL A 334 -12.45 6.56 -8.49
CA VAL A 334 -11.21 5.78 -8.35
C VAL A 334 -11.32 4.47 -9.14
N TYR A 335 -10.35 4.26 -10.03
CA TYR A 335 -10.31 3.08 -10.90
C TYR A 335 -10.32 1.75 -10.14
N ASP A 336 -9.57 1.67 -9.04
CA ASP A 336 -9.47 0.44 -8.23
C ASP A 336 -10.82 0.04 -7.61
N VAL A 337 -11.65 1.03 -7.27
CA VAL A 337 -13.01 0.81 -6.76
C VAL A 337 -13.92 0.28 -7.87
N ARG A 338 -13.87 0.87 -9.07
CA ARG A 338 -14.62 0.37 -10.25
C ARG A 338 -14.24 -1.08 -10.58
N LYS A 339 -12.94 -1.38 -10.59
CA LYS A 339 -12.41 -2.73 -10.82
C LYS A 339 -12.92 -3.72 -9.77
N ALA A 340 -12.89 -3.32 -8.49
CA ALA A 340 -13.43 -4.13 -7.39
C ALA A 340 -14.93 -4.39 -7.55
N ALA A 341 -15.71 -3.37 -7.88
CA ALA A 341 -17.15 -3.47 -8.11
C ALA A 341 -17.48 -4.41 -9.28
N GLN A 342 -16.77 -4.29 -10.40
CA GLN A 342 -16.93 -5.19 -11.55
C GLN A 342 -16.61 -6.64 -11.19
N SER A 343 -15.54 -6.86 -10.42
CA SER A 343 -15.20 -8.20 -9.93
C SER A 343 -16.28 -8.76 -9.01
N ALA A 344 -16.75 -7.97 -8.05
CA ALA A 344 -17.81 -8.37 -7.11
C ALA A 344 -19.11 -8.73 -7.82
N LEU A 345 -19.57 -7.91 -8.79
CA LEU A 345 -20.77 -8.18 -9.57
C LEU A 345 -20.66 -9.45 -10.42
N ARG A 346 -19.47 -9.74 -10.98
CA ARG A 346 -19.22 -11.02 -11.65
C ARG A 346 -19.36 -12.18 -10.69
N THR A 347 -18.77 -12.09 -9.50
CA THR A 347 -18.90 -13.14 -8.46
C THR A 347 -20.36 -13.37 -8.09
N LEU A 348 -21.16 -12.31 -7.87
CA LEU A 348 -22.60 -12.42 -7.57
C LEU A 348 -23.44 -13.01 -8.72
N ASN A 349 -22.99 -12.88 -9.97
CA ASN A 349 -23.66 -13.45 -11.14
C ASN A 349 -23.27 -14.90 -11.41
N SER A 350 -22.16 -15.36 -10.83
CA SER A 350 -21.66 -16.71 -11.03
C SER A 350 -22.47 -17.66 -10.14
N SER A 351 -22.96 -18.77 -10.68
CA SER A 351 -23.36 -19.90 -9.83
C SER A 351 -22.17 -20.27 -8.93
N PRO A 352 -22.38 -20.68 -7.66
CA PRO A 352 -21.29 -21.02 -6.77
C PRO A 352 -20.38 -22.03 -7.46
N ARG A 353 -19.13 -21.64 -7.71
CA ARG A 353 -18.14 -22.53 -8.27
C ARG A 353 -18.01 -23.67 -7.25
N PRO A 354 -18.19 -24.95 -7.63
CA PRO A 354 -17.94 -26.05 -6.70
C PRO A 354 -16.54 -25.83 -6.13
N LEU A 355 -16.44 -25.91 -4.80
CA LEU A 355 -15.16 -25.84 -4.09
C LEU A 355 -14.18 -26.72 -4.86
N THR A 356 -13.08 -26.13 -5.34
CA THR A 356 -11.97 -26.91 -5.90
C THR A 356 -11.67 -28.02 -4.90
N ALA A 357 -11.82 -29.27 -5.33
CA ALA A 357 -11.64 -30.43 -4.47
C ALA A 357 -10.30 -30.29 -3.76
N GLN A 358 -10.33 -30.27 -2.42
CA GLN A 358 -9.11 -30.29 -1.64
C GLN A 358 -8.36 -31.59 -1.93
N PRO A 359 -7.02 -31.58 -1.91
CA PRO A 359 -6.26 -32.79 -2.17
C PRO A 359 -6.55 -33.78 -1.05
N THR A 360 -7.04 -34.95 -1.40
CA THR A 360 -7.13 -36.04 -0.43
C THR A 360 -5.72 -36.56 -0.16
N ARG A 361 -5.34 -36.69 1.11
CA ARG A 361 -4.08 -37.39 1.46
C ARG A 361 -4.30 -38.90 1.33
N LEU A 362 -3.48 -39.53 0.51
CA LEU A 362 -3.35 -40.99 0.46
C LEU A 362 -2.64 -41.48 1.73
N THR A 363 -2.78 -42.76 2.03
CA THR A 363 -2.24 -43.41 3.24
C THR A 363 -0.71 -43.36 3.33
N ASP A 364 -0.02 -43.08 2.22
CA ASP A 364 1.43 -42.90 2.13
C ASP A 364 1.89 -41.43 2.29
N GLY A 365 0.94 -40.51 2.54
CA GLY A 365 1.21 -39.07 2.69
C GLY A 365 1.22 -38.28 1.38
N ALA A 366 1.04 -38.93 0.22
CA ALA A 366 0.92 -38.24 -1.06
C ALA A 366 -0.40 -37.47 -1.17
N ARG A 367 -0.37 -36.30 -1.80
CA ARG A 367 -1.56 -35.49 -2.10
C ARG A 367 -2.14 -35.93 -3.44
N SER A 368 -3.40 -36.33 -3.47
CA SER A 368 -4.14 -36.71 -4.68
C SER A 368 -5.22 -35.68 -5.00
N TRP A 369 -5.43 -35.40 -6.29
CA TRP A 369 -6.52 -34.54 -6.77
C TRP A 369 -7.24 -35.27 -7.89
N THR A 370 -8.56 -35.40 -7.78
CA THR A 370 -9.41 -35.84 -8.88
C THR A 370 -10.01 -34.61 -9.53
N ILE A 371 -9.62 -34.33 -10.78
CA ILE A 371 -10.34 -33.37 -11.62
C ILE A 371 -11.65 -34.07 -11.99
N GLY A 372 -12.78 -33.57 -11.49
CA GLY A 372 -14.08 -34.06 -11.92
C GLY A 372 -14.23 -33.87 -13.43
N GLU A 373 -14.75 -34.89 -14.11
CA GLU A 373 -15.08 -34.83 -15.53
C GLU A 373 -16.08 -33.69 -15.74
N SER A 374 -15.60 -32.53 -16.19
CA SER A 374 -16.45 -31.54 -16.83
C SER A 374 -16.66 -31.98 -18.27
N ASP A 375 -17.91 -32.26 -18.63
CA ASP A 375 -18.39 -32.71 -19.95
C ASP A 375 -18.13 -31.73 -21.13
N ASP A 376 -17.20 -30.78 -21.00
CA ASP A 376 -16.79 -29.91 -22.10
C ASP A 376 -15.39 -30.30 -22.58
N ALA A 377 -15.37 -31.31 -23.45
CA ALA A 377 -14.22 -31.66 -24.28
C ALA A 377 -13.95 -30.53 -25.29
N ALA A 378 -13.29 -29.45 -24.84
CA ALA A 378 -12.77 -28.40 -25.70
C ALA A 378 -11.23 -28.28 -25.53
N SER A 379 -10.55 -28.86 -26.52
CA SER A 379 -9.11 -28.85 -26.86
C SER A 379 -8.05 -28.83 -25.75
N ASP A 380 -7.18 -29.85 -25.82
CA ASP A 380 -5.95 -30.10 -25.03
C ASP A 380 -4.88 -28.97 -25.08
N SER A 381 -5.20 -27.84 -25.71
CA SER A 381 -4.36 -26.64 -25.81
C SER A 381 -4.65 -25.59 -24.73
N ASP A 382 -5.79 -25.64 -24.04
CA ASP A 382 -6.23 -24.58 -23.12
C ASP A 382 -5.58 -24.67 -21.72
N TRP A 383 -5.22 -25.86 -21.28
CA TRP A 383 -4.65 -26.06 -19.93
C TRP A 383 -3.23 -25.50 -19.78
N LYS A 384 -2.42 -25.50 -20.86
CA LYS A 384 -1.08 -24.90 -20.87
C LYS A 384 -1.11 -23.36 -20.79
N ALA A 385 -2.14 -22.72 -21.34
CA ALA A 385 -2.33 -21.28 -21.22
C ALA A 385 -2.73 -20.89 -19.78
N ARG A 386 -3.60 -21.70 -19.15
CA ARG A 386 -3.96 -21.56 -17.73
C ARG A 386 -2.80 -21.78 -16.77
N LEU A 387 -1.90 -22.74 -17.05
CA LEU A 387 -0.71 -22.97 -16.24
C LEU A 387 0.30 -21.83 -16.32
N ARG A 388 0.50 -21.24 -17.50
CA ARG A 388 1.38 -20.08 -17.65
C ARG A 388 0.85 -18.86 -16.91
N SER A 389 -0.48 -18.65 -16.90
CA SER A 389 -1.10 -17.57 -16.13
C SER A 389 -1.05 -17.77 -14.61
N LEU A 390 -0.76 -18.98 -14.12
CA LEU A 390 -0.58 -19.29 -12.70
C LEU A 390 0.88 -19.26 -12.24
N MET A 391 1.83 -19.21 -13.18
CA MET A 391 3.28 -19.21 -12.92
C MET A 391 3.94 -17.84 -13.15
N ASP A 392 3.20 -16.88 -13.70
CA ASP A 392 3.64 -15.49 -13.95
C ASP A 392 3.09 -14.48 -12.90
N GLU A 393 2.77 -14.92 -11.67
CA GLU A 393 2.65 -14.03 -10.49
C GLU A 393 3.88 -14.11 -9.59
#